data_AF-A0A7S1NDM6-F1
#
_entry.id   AF-A0A7S1NDM6-F1
#
_cell.length_a   1.000
_cell.length_b   1.000
_cell.length_c   1.000
_cell.angle_alpha   90.00
_cell.angle_beta   90.00
_cell.angle_gamma   90.00
#
_symmetry.space_group_name_H-M   'P 1'
#
loop_
_entity.id
_entity.type
_entity.pdbx_description
1 polymer ?
#
loop_
_entity_poly.entity_id
_entity_poly.type
_entity_poly.pdbx_seq_one_letter_code
_entity_poly.pdbx_strand_id
1 'polypeptide(L)'
;ILLVLEIELDLDGTSEVIRAIEIFFTVLFLLEALLKILALGFLLHPGSYLRDVLNCMDFIVAITGPVVLAIDGVNIRSARLLRLARPLRTVRALKSVRHFLATIASPTPLILDGLLLLFFIMFIFAIRGVGIWRDAYQQRCYFNTDAPKGMWVLASPPQYCSLSPGNALGQCRVGVCTINRDMAEDPILNYDTVGNAMLLVMKIISLDGWPTDMFKGQSTSNTSATALYFVIITIISCTITKNLMLAVLAIAISLSRRKTEGTGGFDLAQHPSLSNDTPTSPTVPVHHAVVPQRALSSPTTDLKLGRCNLPQMHIA
;
A
#
# COMPACT_ATOMS: atom_id res chain seq x y z
N ILE A 1 20.98 -10.14 -14.08
CA ILE A 1 22.06 -10.77 -14.88
C ILE A 1 21.88 -10.41 -16.35
N LEU A 2 20.87 -10.91 -17.07
CA LEU A 2 20.65 -10.54 -18.49
C LEU A 2 20.55 -9.01 -18.72
N LEU A 3 19.81 -8.29 -17.86
CA LEU A 3 19.66 -6.84 -17.92
C LEU A 3 20.90 -6.05 -17.45
N VAL A 4 21.72 -6.68 -16.61
CA VAL A 4 22.99 -6.08 -16.15
C VAL A 4 24.01 -6.22 -17.29
N LEU A 5 24.03 -7.37 -17.96
CA LEU A 5 24.79 -7.57 -19.20
C LEU A 5 24.36 -6.65 -20.34
N GLU A 6 23.07 -6.31 -20.44
CA GLU A 6 22.53 -5.41 -21.48
C GLU A 6 22.90 -3.93 -21.24
N ILE A 7 23.20 -3.53 -20.00
CA ILE A 7 23.66 -2.17 -19.66
C ILE A 7 25.19 -2.07 -19.75
N GLU A 8 25.92 -3.15 -19.46
CA GLU A 8 27.40 -3.14 -19.39
C GLU A 8 28.11 -3.44 -20.72
N LEU A 9 27.46 -4.09 -21.69
CA LEU A 9 28.12 -4.54 -22.93
C LEU A 9 27.33 -4.14 -24.19
N ASP A 10 27.60 -2.93 -24.68
CA ASP A 10 27.35 -2.52 -26.06
C ASP A 10 28.38 -3.20 -26.99
N LEU A 11 28.32 -4.53 -27.11
CA LEU A 11 29.08 -5.30 -28.10
C LEU A 11 28.12 -5.92 -29.11
N ASP A 12 28.29 -5.54 -30.38
CA ASP A 12 27.43 -5.93 -31.51
C ASP A 12 27.17 -7.45 -31.63
N GLY A 13 28.11 -8.30 -31.18
CA GLY A 13 27.97 -9.77 -31.21
C GLY A 13 27.08 -10.35 -30.10
N THR A 14 26.86 -9.62 -29.00
CA THR A 14 26.01 -10.08 -27.89
C THR A 14 24.52 -9.82 -28.18
N SER A 15 24.23 -8.84 -29.04
CA SER A 15 22.86 -8.42 -29.39
C SER A 15 22.03 -9.53 -30.07
N GLU A 16 22.64 -10.28 -30.98
CA GLU A 16 21.98 -11.38 -31.70
C GLU A 16 21.69 -12.58 -30.81
N VAL A 17 22.64 -12.92 -29.92
CA VAL A 17 22.46 -13.99 -28.93
C VAL A 17 21.38 -13.61 -27.92
N ILE A 18 21.36 -12.35 -27.45
CA ILE A 18 20.32 -11.84 -26.57
C ILE A 18 18.96 -11.89 -27.26
N ARG A 19 18.86 -11.45 -28.52
CA ARG A 19 17.62 -11.51 -29.31
C ARG A 19 17.10 -12.94 -29.49
N ALA A 20 17.98 -13.89 -29.79
CA ALA A 20 17.60 -15.30 -29.92
C ALA A 20 17.07 -15.88 -28.59
N ILE A 21 17.72 -15.55 -27.48
CA ILE A 21 17.29 -15.95 -26.13
C ILE A 21 15.93 -15.32 -25.77
N GLU A 22 15.70 -14.06 -26.11
CA GLU A 22 14.42 -13.37 -25.88
C GLU A 22 13.26 -14.00 -26.66
N ILE A 23 13.49 -14.35 -27.92
CA ILE A 23 12.51 -15.04 -28.75
C ILE A 23 12.23 -16.43 -28.18
N PHE A 24 13.26 -17.19 -27.78
CA PHE A 24 13.11 -18.50 -27.17
C PHE A 24 12.24 -18.46 -25.91
N PHE A 25 12.52 -17.55 -24.97
CA PHE A 25 11.70 -17.39 -23.77
C PHE A 25 10.28 -16.92 -24.10
N THR A 26 10.10 -16.04 -25.10
CA THR A 26 8.78 -15.58 -25.52
C THR A 26 7.91 -16.72 -26.04
N VAL A 27 8.47 -17.60 -26.87
CA VAL A 27 7.77 -18.80 -27.37
C VAL A 27 7.44 -19.76 -26.23
N LEU A 28 8.36 -19.99 -25.29
CA LEU A 28 8.14 -20.85 -24.14
C LEU A 28 6.99 -20.35 -23.26
N PHE A 29 6.94 -19.06 -22.95
CA PHE A 29 5.85 -18.47 -22.17
C PHE A 29 4.51 -18.49 -22.91
N LEU A 30 4.50 -18.30 -24.23
CA LEU A 30 3.30 -18.44 -25.05
C LEU A 30 2.77 -19.89 -25.02
N LEU A 31 3.67 -20.86 -25.15
CA LEU A 31 3.30 -22.28 -25.09
C LEU A 31 2.78 -22.65 -23.70
N GLU A 32 3.42 -22.19 -22.64
CA GLU A 32 2.97 -22.39 -21.26
C GLU A 32 1.58 -21.79 -21.03
N ALA A 33 1.33 -20.57 -21.51
CA ALA A 33 0.03 -19.91 -21.43
C ALA A 33 -1.04 -20.67 -22.21
N LEU A 34 -0.73 -21.11 -23.44
CA LEU A 34 -1.65 -21.87 -24.29
C LEU A 34 -2.02 -23.22 -23.65
N LEU A 35 -1.02 -23.96 -23.14
CA LEU A 35 -1.25 -25.23 -22.45
C LEU A 35 -2.12 -25.07 -21.21
N LYS A 36 -1.89 -24.02 -20.41
CA LYS A 36 -2.73 -23.71 -19.24
C LYS A 36 -4.16 -23.33 -19.64
N ILE A 37 -4.34 -22.57 -20.71
CA ILE A 37 -5.66 -22.18 -21.24
C ILE A 37 -6.44 -23.43 -21.70
N LEU A 38 -5.78 -24.34 -22.42
CA LEU A 38 -6.40 -25.59 -22.88
C LEU A 38 -6.75 -26.53 -21.72
N ALA A 39 -5.91 -26.60 -20.69
CA ALA A 39 -6.12 -27.47 -19.54
C ALA A 39 -7.18 -26.96 -18.55
N LEU A 40 -7.26 -25.64 -18.32
CA LEU A 40 -8.13 -25.03 -17.30
C LEU A 40 -9.44 -24.46 -17.88
N GLY A 41 -9.52 -24.31 -19.21
CA GLY A 41 -10.62 -23.62 -19.90
C GLY A 41 -10.49 -22.09 -19.82
N PHE A 42 -10.98 -21.41 -20.86
CA PHE A 42 -10.78 -19.96 -21.03
C PHE A 42 -11.66 -19.11 -20.09
N LEU A 43 -12.97 -19.41 -19.96
CA LEU A 43 -13.90 -18.59 -19.15
C LEU A 43 -15.03 -19.32 -18.40
N LEU A 44 -15.45 -20.52 -18.80
CA LEU A 44 -16.75 -21.09 -18.37
C LEU A 44 -16.71 -22.10 -17.21
N HIS A 45 -15.53 -22.49 -16.70
CA HIS A 45 -15.42 -23.45 -15.59
C HIS A 45 -15.03 -22.80 -14.25
N PRO A 46 -15.43 -23.36 -13.09
CA PRO A 46 -15.12 -22.84 -11.75
C PRO A 46 -13.64 -22.96 -11.32
N GLY A 47 -12.73 -23.20 -12.27
CA GLY A 47 -11.27 -23.11 -12.13
C GLY A 47 -10.61 -22.37 -13.30
N SER A 48 -11.36 -21.52 -14.01
CA SER A 48 -10.92 -20.86 -15.25
C SER A 48 -9.64 -20.03 -15.06
N TYR A 49 -8.79 -20.08 -16.08
CA TYR A 49 -7.44 -19.51 -16.11
C TYR A 49 -7.36 -18.03 -15.65
N LEU A 50 -8.36 -17.21 -15.99
CA LEU A 50 -8.37 -15.77 -15.68
C LEU A 50 -8.70 -15.40 -14.23
N ARG A 51 -9.20 -16.35 -13.43
CA ARG A 51 -9.59 -16.09 -12.03
C ARG A 51 -8.40 -16.14 -11.07
N ASP A 52 -7.32 -16.82 -11.46
CA ASP A 52 -6.06 -16.81 -10.73
C ASP A 52 -5.22 -15.60 -11.17
N VAL A 53 -4.99 -14.68 -10.24
CA VAL A 53 -4.21 -13.44 -10.45
C VAL A 53 -2.83 -13.76 -11.03
N LEU A 54 -2.22 -14.87 -10.62
CA LEU A 54 -0.89 -15.28 -11.10
C LEU A 54 -0.93 -15.70 -12.58
N ASN A 55 -1.98 -16.39 -13.00
CA ASN A 55 -2.14 -16.83 -14.38
C ASN A 55 -2.54 -15.68 -15.30
N CYS A 56 -3.37 -14.73 -14.84
CA CYS A 56 -3.68 -13.50 -15.57
C CYS A 56 -2.42 -12.65 -15.81
N MET A 57 -1.56 -12.58 -14.79
CA MET A 57 -0.30 -11.86 -14.84
C MET A 57 0.75 -12.54 -15.76
N ASP A 58 0.77 -13.88 -15.81
CA ASP A 58 1.55 -14.68 -16.77
C ASP A 58 1.05 -14.45 -18.21
N PHE A 59 -0.26 -14.33 -18.41
CA PHE A 59 -0.88 -14.08 -19.72
C PHE A 59 -0.52 -12.71 -20.30
N ILE A 60 -0.57 -11.65 -19.48
CA ILE A 60 -0.14 -10.30 -19.88
C ILE A 60 1.32 -10.31 -20.33
N VAL A 61 2.18 -11.03 -19.61
CA VAL A 61 3.59 -11.18 -19.96
C VAL A 61 3.77 -11.92 -21.29
N ALA A 62 3.03 -13.03 -21.50
CA ALA A 62 3.08 -13.81 -22.73
C ALA A 62 2.65 -12.98 -23.95
N ILE A 63 1.65 -12.11 -23.81
CA ILE A 63 1.16 -11.21 -24.89
C ILE A 63 2.13 -10.06 -25.17
N THR A 64 2.84 -9.56 -24.15
CA THR A 64 3.75 -8.42 -24.32
C THR A 64 4.90 -8.75 -25.28
N GLY A 65 5.33 -10.02 -25.38
CA GLY A 65 6.42 -10.44 -26.29
C GLY A 65 6.07 -10.24 -27.77
N PRO A 66 5.01 -10.89 -28.27
CA PRO A 66 4.51 -10.71 -29.63
C PRO A 66 4.12 -9.26 -29.93
N VAL A 67 3.53 -8.55 -28.97
CA VAL A 67 3.14 -7.15 -29.14
C VAL A 67 4.36 -6.26 -29.37
N VAL A 68 5.45 -6.44 -28.61
CA VAL A 68 6.70 -5.69 -28.85
C VAL A 68 7.29 -6.03 -30.22
N LEU A 69 7.30 -7.30 -30.61
CA LEU A 69 7.83 -7.72 -31.92
C LEU A 69 7.02 -7.16 -33.10
N ALA A 70 5.70 -7.04 -32.94
CA ALA A 70 4.80 -6.45 -33.92
C ALA A 70 4.93 -4.91 -33.98
N ILE A 71 5.19 -4.25 -32.85
CA ILE A 71 5.35 -2.79 -32.76
C ILE A 71 6.75 -2.33 -33.16
N ASP A 72 7.78 -3.19 -33.16
CA ASP A 72 9.12 -2.78 -33.63
C ASP A 72 9.14 -2.29 -35.10
N GLY A 73 8.08 -2.55 -35.89
CA GLY A 73 7.85 -1.95 -37.20
C GLY A 73 7.14 -0.58 -37.20
N VAL A 74 6.64 -0.09 -36.05
CA VAL A 74 5.90 1.17 -35.89
C VAL A 74 6.55 1.98 -34.76
N ASN A 75 7.10 3.15 -35.06
CA ASN A 75 7.89 3.94 -34.10
C ASN A 75 7.01 4.63 -33.05
N ILE A 76 6.54 3.88 -32.04
CA ILE A 76 5.74 4.40 -30.92
C ILE A 76 6.61 4.50 -29.67
N ARG A 77 6.70 5.70 -29.06
CA ARG A 77 7.46 5.93 -27.80
C ARG A 77 7.04 4.98 -26.66
N SER A 78 5.79 4.53 -26.64
CA SER A 78 5.26 3.57 -25.66
C SER A 78 5.83 2.15 -25.80
N ALA A 79 6.29 1.75 -26.99
CA ALA A 79 6.92 0.44 -27.21
C ALA A 79 8.20 0.27 -26.37
N ARG A 80 8.89 1.39 -26.10
CA ARG A 80 10.07 1.44 -25.23
C ARG A 80 9.75 1.03 -23.78
N LEU A 81 8.56 1.36 -23.27
CA LEU A 81 8.12 0.97 -21.94
C LEU A 81 7.78 -0.52 -21.85
N LEU A 82 7.24 -1.11 -22.93
CA LEU A 82 6.93 -2.55 -22.97
C LEU A 82 8.20 -3.42 -22.98
N ARG A 83 9.32 -2.89 -23.49
CA ARG A 83 10.64 -3.54 -23.39
C ARG A 83 11.15 -3.61 -21.94
N LEU A 84 10.76 -2.66 -21.07
CA LEU A 84 11.07 -2.71 -19.63
C LEU A 84 10.32 -3.83 -18.88
N ALA A 85 9.31 -4.46 -19.49
CA ALA A 85 8.63 -5.62 -18.91
C ALA A 85 9.41 -6.94 -19.10
N ARG A 86 10.46 -6.97 -19.95
CA ARG A 86 11.33 -8.14 -20.16
C ARG A 86 11.98 -8.67 -18.87
N PRO A 87 12.58 -7.84 -17.99
CA PRO A 87 13.12 -8.32 -16.71
C PRO A 87 12.07 -8.96 -15.81
N LEU A 88 10.80 -8.50 -15.85
CA LEU A 88 9.71 -9.12 -15.08
C LEU A 88 9.41 -10.55 -15.56
N ARG A 89 9.66 -10.89 -16.84
CA ARG A 89 9.51 -12.26 -17.38
C ARG A 89 10.52 -13.21 -16.75
N THR A 90 11.79 -12.80 -16.72
CA THR A 90 12.90 -13.59 -16.17
C THR A 90 12.77 -13.81 -14.67
N VAL A 91 12.34 -12.78 -13.94
CA VAL A 91 12.13 -12.84 -12.48
C VAL A 91 11.01 -13.82 -12.10
N ARG A 92 10.00 -14.03 -12.96
CA ARG A 92 8.85 -14.92 -12.71
C ARG A 92 9.05 -16.36 -13.14
N ALA A 93 10.01 -16.63 -14.03
CA ALA A 93 10.43 -18.00 -14.35
C ALA A 93 10.92 -18.75 -13.10
N LEU A 94 11.39 -18.01 -12.09
CA LEU A 94 11.81 -18.56 -10.81
C LEU A 94 10.60 -18.90 -9.94
N LYS A 95 10.33 -20.20 -9.76
CA LYS A 95 9.27 -20.72 -8.88
C LYS A 95 9.27 -20.09 -7.47
N SER A 96 10.45 -19.74 -6.95
CA SER A 96 10.62 -19.06 -5.65
C SER A 96 9.93 -17.68 -5.61
N VAL A 97 10.10 -16.88 -6.67
CA VAL A 97 9.51 -15.53 -6.75
C VAL A 97 7.99 -15.60 -6.93
N ARG A 98 7.49 -16.59 -7.70
CA ARG A 98 6.05 -16.82 -7.86
C ARG A 98 5.37 -17.09 -6.51
N HIS A 99 5.98 -17.90 -5.64
CA HIS A 99 5.45 -18.18 -4.32
C HIS A 99 5.41 -16.93 -3.42
N PHE A 100 6.45 -16.09 -3.50
CA PHE A 100 6.51 -14.82 -2.79
C PHE A 100 5.40 -13.85 -3.24
N LEU A 101 5.22 -13.67 -4.56
CA LEU A 101 4.15 -12.83 -5.12
C LEU A 101 2.75 -13.33 -4.77
N ALA A 102 2.53 -14.65 -4.81
CA ALA A 102 1.28 -15.27 -4.40
C ALA A 102 0.95 -14.99 -2.92
N THR A 103 1.97 -14.96 -2.07
CA THR A 103 1.83 -14.67 -0.63
C THR A 103 1.40 -13.22 -0.39
N ILE A 104 1.89 -12.27 -1.20
CA ILE A 104 1.49 -10.85 -1.15
C ILE A 104 0.10 -10.62 -1.76
N ALA A 105 -0.27 -11.38 -2.78
CA ALA A 105 -1.56 -11.26 -3.45
C ALA A 105 -2.73 -11.89 -2.67
N SER A 106 -2.44 -12.83 -1.77
CA SER A 106 -3.45 -13.49 -0.93
C SER A 106 -4.25 -12.52 -0.02
N PRO A 107 -3.65 -11.56 0.70
CA PRO A 107 -4.37 -10.57 1.51
C PRO A 107 -4.99 -9.38 0.74
N THR A 108 -4.83 -9.31 -0.59
CA THR A 108 -5.21 -8.12 -1.39
C THR A 108 -6.62 -7.57 -1.14
N PRO A 109 -7.70 -8.36 -1.05
CA PRO A 109 -9.04 -7.78 -0.89
C PRO A 109 -9.20 -7.01 0.42
N LEU A 110 -8.62 -7.49 1.53
CA LEU A 110 -8.70 -6.79 2.82
C LEU A 110 -7.88 -5.48 2.82
N ILE A 111 -6.73 -5.50 2.15
CA ILE A 111 -5.89 -4.30 2.00
C ILE A 111 -6.60 -3.26 1.14
N LEU A 112 -7.29 -3.69 0.09
CA LEU A 112 -8.00 -2.81 -0.82
C LEU A 112 -9.11 -2.03 -0.12
N ASP A 113 -9.87 -2.66 0.78
CA ASP A 113 -10.91 -1.99 1.56
C ASP A 113 -10.34 -0.86 2.44
N GLY A 114 -9.20 -1.12 3.09
CA GLY A 114 -8.49 -0.10 3.89
C GLY A 114 -7.92 1.04 3.04
N LEU A 115 -7.37 0.72 1.87
CA LEU A 115 -6.88 1.72 0.91
C LEU A 115 -8.03 2.55 0.32
N LEU A 116 -9.20 1.96 0.07
CA LEU A 116 -10.38 2.65 -0.41
C LEU A 116 -10.92 3.63 0.64
N LEU A 117 -10.96 3.22 1.92
CA LEU A 117 -11.29 4.11 3.03
C LEU A 117 -10.30 5.28 3.11
N LEU A 118 -9.00 5.02 2.97
CA LEU A 118 -7.97 6.05 2.97
C LEU A 118 -8.16 7.03 1.81
N PHE A 119 -8.43 6.53 0.60
CA PHE A 119 -8.72 7.34 -0.57
C PHE A 119 -9.94 8.23 -0.36
N PHE A 120 -11.02 7.69 0.21
CA PHE A 120 -12.24 8.45 0.47
C PHE A 120 -12.02 9.58 1.49
N ILE A 121 -11.27 9.33 2.57
CA ILE A 121 -10.90 10.34 3.54
C ILE A 121 -10.02 11.42 2.90
N MET A 122 -9.02 11.02 2.12
CA MET A 122 -8.18 11.95 1.36
C MET A 122 -9.01 12.85 0.46
N PHE A 123 -10.02 12.31 -0.21
CA PHE A 123 -10.92 13.06 -1.08
C PHE A 123 -11.77 14.10 -0.30
N ILE A 124 -12.33 13.74 0.85
CA ILE A 124 -13.08 14.66 1.72
C ILE A 124 -12.20 15.83 2.17
N PHE A 125 -11.01 15.52 2.68
CA PHE A 125 -10.07 16.56 3.14
C PHE A 125 -9.58 17.43 2.00
N ALA A 126 -9.31 16.86 0.81
CA ALA A 126 -8.92 17.62 -0.38
C ALA A 126 -9.99 18.65 -0.77
N ILE A 127 -11.27 18.26 -0.85
CA ILE A 127 -12.37 19.19 -1.14
C ILE A 127 -12.43 20.29 -0.07
N ARG A 128 -12.33 19.92 1.21
CA ARG A 128 -12.37 20.89 2.31
C ARG A 128 -11.20 21.87 2.22
N GLY A 129 -10.00 21.38 1.89
CA GLY A 129 -8.78 22.17 1.75
C GLY A 129 -8.86 23.17 0.59
N VAL A 130 -9.37 22.77 -0.57
CA VAL A 130 -9.64 23.69 -1.71
C VAL A 130 -10.60 24.81 -1.28
N GLY A 131 -11.58 24.51 -0.42
CA GLY A 131 -12.50 25.53 0.10
C GLY A 131 -11.87 26.57 1.03
N ILE A 132 -10.67 26.31 1.58
CA ILE A 132 -9.98 27.21 2.53
C ILE A 132 -8.78 27.89 1.85
N TRP A 133 -8.00 27.15 1.08
CA TRP A 133 -6.67 27.56 0.58
C TRP A 133 -6.58 27.69 -0.93
N ARG A 134 -7.70 27.86 -1.64
CA ARG A 134 -7.67 28.17 -3.08
C ARG A 134 -6.82 29.41 -3.34
N ASP A 135 -5.80 29.27 -4.18
CA ASP A 135 -4.81 30.29 -4.54
C ASP A 135 -3.97 30.81 -3.36
N ALA A 136 -4.15 30.28 -2.14
CA ALA A 136 -3.49 30.78 -0.94
C ALA A 136 -2.00 30.41 -0.90
N TYR A 137 -1.65 29.22 -1.39
CA TYR A 137 -0.26 28.72 -1.37
C TYR A 137 0.64 29.43 -2.40
N GLN A 138 0.02 30.15 -3.34
CA GLN A 138 0.68 30.98 -4.34
C GLN A 138 0.97 32.41 -3.84
N GLN A 139 0.46 32.77 -2.65
CA GLN A 139 0.59 34.12 -2.08
C GLN A 139 1.95 34.30 -1.44
N ARG A 140 2.72 35.27 -1.97
CA ARG A 140 4.05 35.60 -1.46
C ARG A 140 4.30 37.11 -1.48
N CYS A 141 5.32 37.50 -0.72
CA CYS A 141 5.78 38.87 -0.68
C CYS A 141 6.72 39.15 -1.85
N TYR A 142 6.35 40.13 -2.67
CA TYR A 142 7.17 40.62 -3.78
C TYR A 142 7.46 42.10 -3.61
N PHE A 143 8.63 42.55 -4.02
CA PHE A 143 8.91 43.97 -4.16
C PHE A 143 8.80 44.38 -5.62
N ASN A 144 8.19 45.53 -5.87
CA ASN A 144 8.23 46.15 -7.17
C ASN A 144 9.59 46.84 -7.30
N THR A 145 10.35 46.47 -8.32
CA THR A 145 11.54 47.23 -8.69
C THR A 145 11.11 48.30 -9.69
N ASP A 146 11.48 49.57 -9.47
CA ASP A 146 11.28 50.68 -10.44
C ASP A 146 12.03 50.48 -11.78
N ALA A 147 12.42 49.24 -12.09
CA ALA A 147 13.01 48.85 -13.36
C ALA A 147 12.00 49.10 -14.51
N PRO A 148 12.49 49.45 -15.72
CA PRO A 148 11.67 49.89 -16.86
C PRO A 148 10.68 48.85 -17.41
N LYS A 149 10.55 47.68 -16.78
CA LYS A 149 9.61 46.60 -17.12
C LYS A 149 8.71 46.15 -15.95
N GLY A 150 8.75 46.81 -14.79
CA GLY A 150 7.92 46.43 -13.63
C GLY A 150 8.14 44.97 -13.20
N MET A 151 9.40 44.60 -12.96
CA MET A 151 9.76 43.24 -12.60
C MET A 151 9.47 42.99 -11.12
N TRP A 152 8.61 42.02 -10.85
CA TRP A 152 8.35 41.52 -9.50
C TRP A 152 9.48 40.59 -9.08
N VAL A 153 10.13 40.91 -7.98
CA VAL A 153 11.18 40.08 -7.40
C VAL A 153 10.72 39.57 -6.04
N LEU A 154 11.00 38.30 -5.77
CA LEU A 154 10.61 37.64 -4.52
C LEU A 154 11.41 38.24 -3.35
N ALA A 155 10.72 38.61 -2.26
CA ALA A 155 11.37 39.07 -1.05
C ALA A 155 12.32 38.00 -0.48
N SER A 156 13.47 38.44 0.05
CA SER A 156 14.46 37.56 0.69
C SER A 156 14.54 37.87 2.19
N PRO A 157 14.28 36.89 3.08
CA PRO A 157 13.90 35.50 2.79
C PRO A 157 12.49 35.38 2.22
N PRO A 158 12.17 34.29 1.48
CA PRO A 158 10.83 34.08 0.93
C PRO A 158 9.80 33.93 2.05
N GLN A 159 8.81 34.81 2.05
CA GLN A 159 7.73 34.85 3.04
C GLN A 159 6.39 34.62 2.37
N TYR A 160 5.56 33.81 3.04
CA TYR A 160 4.15 33.66 2.71
C TYR A 160 3.36 34.78 3.38
N CYS A 161 2.30 35.21 2.73
CA CYS A 161 1.43 36.28 3.20
C CYS A 161 -0.03 35.95 2.90
N SER A 162 -0.96 36.67 3.52
CA SER A 162 -2.39 36.56 3.21
C SER A 162 -2.89 37.80 2.49
N LEU A 163 -3.57 37.62 1.36
CA LEU A 163 -4.32 38.71 0.69
C LEU A 163 -5.63 39.04 1.41
N SER A 164 -6.14 38.12 2.24
CA SER A 164 -7.44 38.29 2.90
C SER A 164 -7.25 38.84 4.31
N PRO A 165 -7.99 39.86 4.74
CA PRO A 165 -7.92 40.34 6.12
C PRO A 165 -8.41 39.24 7.06
N GLY A 166 -7.52 38.73 7.90
CA GLY A 166 -7.81 37.63 8.82
C GLY A 166 -6.68 37.34 9.80
N ASN A 167 -6.85 36.33 10.64
CA ASN A 167 -5.89 35.93 11.68
C ASN A 167 -4.76 35.04 11.10
N ALA A 168 -4.18 35.46 9.97
CA ALA A 168 -3.03 34.80 9.37
C ALA A 168 -1.72 35.28 10.02
N LEU A 169 -0.76 34.37 10.17
CA LEU A 169 0.58 34.70 10.70
C LEU A 169 1.46 35.45 9.68
N GLY A 170 1.17 35.29 8.38
CA GLY A 170 2.03 35.77 7.31
C GLY A 170 1.74 37.22 6.97
N GLN A 171 2.72 38.08 7.23
CA GLN A 171 2.70 39.48 6.84
C GLN A 171 3.99 39.82 6.11
N CYS A 172 3.89 40.62 5.05
CA CYS A 172 5.07 41.10 4.36
C CYS A 172 5.77 42.17 5.21
N ARG A 173 7.00 41.88 5.66
CA ARG A 173 7.84 42.87 6.31
C ARG A 173 8.24 43.99 5.34
N VAL A 174 8.50 43.60 4.09
CA VAL A 174 8.87 44.47 2.98
C VAL A 174 8.18 43.95 1.72
N GLY A 175 7.68 44.85 0.88
CA GLY A 175 6.98 44.51 -0.37
C GLY A 175 5.46 44.37 -0.21
N VAL A 176 4.83 43.92 -1.28
CA VAL A 176 3.39 43.76 -1.41
C VAL A 176 3.06 42.27 -1.53
N CYS A 177 2.00 41.85 -0.86
CA CYS A 177 1.48 40.50 -0.99
C CYS A 177 0.75 40.35 -2.33
N THR A 178 1.23 39.47 -3.19
CA THR A 178 0.57 39.18 -4.48
C THR A 178 0.75 37.71 -4.85
N ILE A 179 0.02 37.27 -5.87
CA ILE A 179 0.04 35.91 -6.39
C ILE A 179 0.83 35.92 -7.71
N ASN A 180 1.89 35.12 -7.78
CA ASN A 180 2.62 34.89 -9.02
C ASN A 180 2.91 33.39 -9.19
N ARG A 181 2.19 32.77 -10.12
CA ARG A 181 2.25 31.32 -10.36
C ARG A 181 3.56 30.88 -11.03
N ASP A 182 4.23 31.76 -11.74
CA ASP A 182 5.52 31.45 -12.40
C ASP A 182 6.65 31.30 -11.38
N MET A 183 6.49 31.92 -10.21
CA MET A 183 7.45 31.94 -9.10
C MET A 183 6.99 31.10 -7.90
N ALA A 184 6.10 30.13 -8.13
CA ALA A 184 5.65 29.19 -7.12
C ALA A 184 6.81 28.27 -6.70
N GLU A 185 6.94 27.97 -5.40
CA GLU A 185 7.92 26.98 -4.91
C GLU A 185 7.58 25.59 -5.44
N ASP A 186 6.31 25.18 -5.32
CA ASP A 186 5.82 23.89 -5.80
C ASP A 186 4.53 24.09 -6.64
N PRO A 187 4.61 24.01 -7.99
CA PRO A 187 3.46 24.27 -8.85
C PRO A 187 2.39 23.15 -8.80
N ILE A 188 2.73 21.97 -8.28
CA ILE A 188 1.82 20.81 -8.21
C ILE A 188 1.24 20.62 -6.79
N LEU A 189 2.02 20.92 -5.74
CA LEU A 189 1.63 20.66 -4.35
C LEU A 189 0.89 21.87 -3.74
N ASN A 190 -0.36 22.09 -4.17
CA ASN A 190 -1.20 23.20 -3.73
C ASN A 190 -2.69 22.80 -3.61
N TYR A 191 -3.52 23.72 -3.11
CA TYR A 191 -4.97 23.55 -2.95
C TYR A 191 -5.79 24.25 -4.05
N ASP A 192 -5.19 24.55 -5.22
CA ASP A 192 -5.85 25.31 -6.29
C ASP A 192 -6.90 24.45 -7.03
N THR A 193 -6.62 23.15 -7.16
CA THR A 193 -7.51 22.15 -7.76
C THR A 193 -7.68 20.95 -6.83
N VAL A 194 -8.77 20.20 -6.97
CA VAL A 194 -9.02 19.00 -6.15
C VAL A 194 -7.95 17.93 -6.38
N GLY A 195 -7.44 17.78 -7.61
CA GLY A 195 -6.38 16.83 -7.93
C GLY A 195 -5.05 17.17 -7.25
N ASN A 196 -4.62 18.43 -7.32
CA ASN A 196 -3.42 18.91 -6.63
C ASN A 196 -3.58 18.81 -5.10
N ALA A 197 -4.77 19.15 -4.59
CA ALA A 197 -5.09 19.03 -3.18
C ALA A 197 -5.01 17.57 -2.72
N MET A 198 -5.49 16.61 -3.51
CA MET A 198 -5.34 15.18 -3.19
C MET A 198 -3.87 14.76 -3.12
N LEU A 199 -3.01 15.22 -4.03
CA LEU A 199 -1.57 14.92 -3.98
C LEU A 199 -0.90 15.50 -2.73
N LEU A 200 -1.26 16.73 -2.36
CA LEU A 200 -0.77 17.37 -1.15
C LEU A 200 -1.29 16.64 0.11
N VAL A 201 -2.56 16.25 0.14
CA VAL A 201 -3.13 15.45 1.23
C VAL A 201 -2.47 14.06 1.32
N MET A 202 -2.17 13.42 0.19
CA MET A 202 -1.40 12.17 0.16
C MET A 202 -0.02 12.36 0.81
N LYS A 203 0.69 13.44 0.47
CA LYS A 203 1.98 13.80 1.10
C LYS A 203 1.85 13.98 2.63
N ILE A 204 0.79 14.66 3.08
CA ILE A 204 0.49 14.86 4.51
C ILE A 204 0.21 13.51 5.20
N ILE A 205 -0.55 12.61 4.57
CA ILE A 205 -0.84 11.27 5.08
C ILE A 205 0.44 10.43 5.22
N SER A 206 1.39 10.59 4.30
CA SER A 206 2.73 9.98 4.37
C SER A 206 3.62 10.57 5.46
N LEU A 207 3.15 11.61 6.18
CA LEU A 207 3.87 12.35 7.22
C LEU A 207 5.13 13.06 6.71
N ASP A 208 5.22 13.31 5.42
CA ASP A 208 6.35 13.98 4.81
C ASP A 208 6.10 15.49 4.75
N GLY A 209 6.90 16.27 5.48
CA GLY A 209 6.82 17.74 5.45
C GLY A 209 5.49 18.35 5.91
N TRP A 210 4.57 17.59 6.51
CA TRP A 210 3.25 18.11 6.91
C TRP A 210 3.28 19.34 7.84
N PRO A 211 4.25 19.53 8.77
CA PRO A 211 4.26 20.73 9.61
C PRO A 211 4.64 21.96 8.79
N THR A 212 5.51 21.83 7.79
CA THR A 212 5.88 22.97 6.93
C THR A 212 4.68 23.38 6.09
N ASP A 213 3.93 22.43 5.54
CA ASP A 213 2.69 22.71 4.81
C ASP A 213 1.60 23.33 5.69
N MET A 214 1.54 22.94 6.97
CA MET A 214 0.68 23.59 7.97
C MET A 214 1.09 25.03 8.22
N PHE A 215 2.38 25.30 8.48
CA PHE A 215 2.88 26.67 8.69
C PHE A 215 2.69 27.56 7.47
N LYS A 216 2.81 27.00 6.25
CA LYS A 216 2.45 27.67 4.99
C LYS A 216 0.96 28.06 4.99
N GLY A 217 0.07 27.14 5.37
CA GLY A 217 -1.37 27.42 5.48
C GLY A 217 -1.71 28.47 6.57
N GLN A 218 -1.02 28.45 7.71
CA GLN A 218 -1.21 29.42 8.80
C GLN A 218 -0.74 30.82 8.42
N SER A 219 0.24 30.91 7.53
CA SER A 219 0.74 32.19 7.03
C SER A 219 -0.21 32.85 6.02
N THR A 220 -1.06 32.05 5.37
CA THR A 220 -1.94 32.49 4.27
C THR A 220 -3.40 32.58 4.69
N SER A 221 -3.78 31.98 5.82
CA SER A 221 -5.16 31.89 6.31
C SER A 221 -5.21 31.83 7.84
N ASN A 222 -6.41 31.66 8.43
CA ASN A 222 -6.60 31.63 9.87
C ASN A 222 -5.72 30.57 10.58
N THR A 223 -4.89 31.05 11.52
CA THR A 223 -3.87 30.25 12.24
C THR A 223 -4.44 29.02 12.94
N SER A 224 -5.49 29.20 13.75
CA SER A 224 -6.05 28.13 14.60
C SER A 224 -6.83 27.09 13.78
N ALA A 225 -7.68 27.53 12.87
CA ALA A 225 -8.45 26.66 12.00
C ALA A 225 -7.55 25.79 11.11
N THR A 226 -6.46 26.36 10.60
CA THR A 226 -5.45 25.62 9.84
C THR A 226 -4.78 24.55 10.70
N ALA A 227 -4.31 24.90 11.90
CA ALA A 227 -3.69 23.92 12.79
C ALA A 227 -4.61 22.73 13.05
N LEU A 228 -5.88 22.99 13.35
CA LEU A 228 -6.87 21.94 13.60
C LEU A 228 -7.05 21.03 12.39
N TYR A 229 -7.16 21.58 11.18
CA TYR A 229 -7.27 20.78 9.95
C TYR A 229 -6.10 19.80 9.80
N PHE A 230 -4.86 20.29 9.91
CA PHE A 230 -3.65 19.47 9.72
C PHE A 230 -3.42 18.46 10.86
N VAL A 231 -3.73 18.82 12.10
CA VAL A 231 -3.60 17.89 13.24
C VAL A 231 -4.66 16.79 13.16
N ILE A 232 -5.92 17.13 12.86
CA ILE A 232 -7.02 16.16 12.75
C ILE A 232 -6.74 15.15 11.65
N ILE A 233 -6.37 15.62 10.44
CA ILE A 233 -6.09 14.71 9.33
C ILE A 233 -4.91 13.80 9.64
N THR A 234 -3.86 14.31 10.28
CA THR A 234 -2.67 13.55 10.65
C THR A 234 -2.99 12.47 11.69
N ILE A 235 -3.82 12.77 12.69
CA ILE A 235 -4.23 11.78 13.71
C ILE A 235 -5.10 10.69 13.07
N ILE A 236 -6.09 11.08 12.27
CA ILE A 236 -6.98 10.13 11.59
C ILE A 236 -6.17 9.25 10.64
N SER A 237 -5.30 9.82 9.82
CA SER A 237 -4.50 9.09 8.85
C SER A 237 -3.51 8.15 9.51
N CYS A 238 -2.82 8.59 10.58
CA CYS A 238 -1.92 7.74 11.35
C CYS A 238 -2.66 6.52 11.93
N THR A 239 -3.89 6.72 12.41
CA THR A 239 -4.70 5.64 12.99
C THR A 239 -5.05 4.61 11.91
N ILE A 240 -5.48 5.07 10.73
CA ILE A 240 -5.84 4.20 9.61
C ILE A 240 -4.62 3.46 9.06
N THR A 241 -3.51 4.15 8.80
CA THR A 241 -2.29 3.54 8.27
C THR A 241 -1.70 2.52 9.23
N LYS A 242 -1.69 2.80 10.54
CA LYS A 242 -1.25 1.81 11.55
C LYS A 242 -2.18 0.62 11.62
N ASN A 243 -3.50 0.83 11.60
CA ASN A 243 -4.46 -0.25 11.59
C ASN A 243 -4.34 -1.12 10.33
N LEU A 244 -4.07 -0.51 9.17
CA LEU A 244 -3.80 -1.22 7.93
C LEU A 244 -2.51 -2.06 8.01
N MET A 245 -1.42 -1.48 8.53
CA MET A 245 -0.15 -2.19 8.74
C MET A 245 -0.33 -3.39 9.68
N LEU A 246 -1.06 -3.21 10.78
CA LEU A 246 -1.37 -4.30 11.73
C LEU A 246 -2.20 -5.39 11.07
N ALA A 247 -3.19 -5.02 10.25
CA ALA A 247 -3.98 -6.00 9.50
C ALA A 247 -3.11 -6.81 8.53
N VAL A 248 -2.23 -6.16 7.78
CA VAL A 248 -1.29 -6.83 6.86
C VAL A 248 -0.35 -7.76 7.62
N LEU A 249 0.24 -7.29 8.72
CA LEU A 249 1.15 -8.08 9.54
C LEU A 249 0.44 -9.28 10.18
N ALA A 250 -0.78 -9.08 10.70
CA ALA A 250 -1.58 -10.16 11.26
C ALA A 250 -1.87 -11.24 10.21
N ILE A 251 -2.19 -10.84 8.98
CA ILE A 251 -2.38 -11.80 7.89
C ILE A 251 -1.07 -12.50 7.55
N ALA A 252 0.04 -11.77 7.40
CA ALA A 252 1.34 -12.36 7.10
C ALA A 252 1.78 -13.39 8.16
N ILE A 253 1.57 -13.08 9.45
CA ILE A 253 1.82 -14.00 10.56
C ILE A 253 0.88 -15.21 10.49
N SER A 254 -0.41 -15.00 10.22
CA SER A 254 -1.39 -16.09 10.09
C SER A 254 -1.05 -17.05 8.95
N LEU A 255 -0.56 -16.53 7.82
CA LEU A 255 -0.13 -17.32 6.67
C LEU A 255 1.14 -18.10 7.00
N SER A 256 2.08 -17.47 7.71
CA SER A 256 3.32 -18.13 8.17
C SER A 256 3.01 -19.29 9.13
N ARG A 257 2.07 -19.10 10.06
CA ARG A 257 1.65 -20.12 11.04
C ARG A 257 1.03 -21.35 10.37
N ARG A 258 0.12 -21.13 9.40
CA ARG A 258 -0.50 -22.22 8.61
C ARG A 258 0.54 -23.07 7.87
N LYS A 259 1.63 -22.46 7.40
CA LYS A 259 2.72 -23.17 6.70
C LYS A 259 3.48 -24.10 7.65
N THR A 260 3.78 -23.65 8.86
CA THR A 260 4.44 -24.47 9.90
C THR A 260 3.56 -25.62 10.38
N GLU A 261 2.27 -25.40 10.61
CA GLU A 261 1.32 -26.45 11.05
C GLU A 261 1.10 -27.50 9.95
N GLY A 262 1.01 -27.07 8.68
CA GLY A 262 0.89 -27.99 7.54
C GLY A 262 2.14 -28.84 7.27
N THR A 263 3.32 -28.42 7.76
CA THR A 263 4.57 -29.19 7.61
C THR A 263 4.81 -30.12 8.81
N GLY A 264 4.46 -29.69 10.03
CA GLY A 264 4.60 -30.52 11.24
C GLY A 264 3.46 -31.52 11.49
N GLY A 265 2.31 -31.36 10.82
CA GLY A 265 1.17 -32.27 10.95
C GLY A 265 1.30 -33.59 10.17
N PHE A 266 2.27 -33.72 9.27
CA PHE A 266 2.48 -34.93 8.47
C PHE A 266 3.36 -35.97 9.19
N ASP A 267 4.26 -35.55 10.07
CA ASP A 267 5.20 -36.44 10.77
C ASP A 267 4.60 -37.15 12.00
N LEU A 268 3.40 -36.77 12.44
CA LEU A 268 2.74 -37.37 13.63
C LEU A 268 1.66 -38.41 13.29
N ALA A 269 1.39 -38.68 12.01
CA ALA A 269 0.32 -39.60 11.59
C ALA A 269 0.81 -40.99 11.13
N GLN A 270 2.12 -41.30 11.22
CA GLN A 270 2.69 -42.50 10.58
C GLN A 270 3.40 -43.52 11.48
N HIS A 271 3.20 -43.48 12.81
CA HIS A 271 3.60 -44.60 13.68
C HIS A 271 2.42 -45.15 14.52
N PRO A 272 1.68 -46.15 14.04
CA PRO A 272 1.00 -47.10 14.91
C PRO A 272 2.04 -48.12 15.37
N SER A 273 2.54 -48.00 16.60
CA SER A 273 3.38 -49.02 17.23
C SER A 273 2.55 -50.27 17.56
N LEU A 274 2.87 -51.37 16.89
CA LEU A 274 2.29 -52.69 17.08
C LEU A 274 3.40 -53.62 17.59
N SER A 275 3.25 -54.20 18.79
CA SER A 275 3.60 -55.60 19.12
C SER A 275 3.37 -55.90 20.61
N ASN A 276 2.45 -56.84 20.86
CA ASN A 276 2.28 -57.60 22.10
C ASN A 276 3.50 -58.51 22.36
N ASP A 277 3.74 -58.90 23.63
CA ASP A 277 3.73 -60.31 24.06
C ASP A 277 3.79 -60.48 25.60
N THR A 278 2.88 -61.33 26.10
CA THR A 278 2.63 -61.91 27.45
C THR A 278 3.69 -62.98 27.87
N PRO A 279 3.73 -63.63 29.09
CA PRO A 279 2.57 -64.08 29.93
C PRO A 279 2.71 -64.19 31.49
N THR A 280 1.55 -64.44 32.13
CA THR A 280 1.23 -65.17 33.42
C THR A 280 1.62 -64.55 34.79
N SER A 281 0.71 -63.95 35.59
CA SER A 281 -0.37 -64.49 36.50
C SER A 281 0.14 -64.92 37.91
N PRO A 282 -0.66 -64.98 39.02
CA PRO A 282 -1.93 -64.35 39.46
C PRO A 282 -1.75 -63.60 40.83
N THR A 283 -2.66 -62.79 41.41
CA THR A 283 -3.90 -63.14 42.16
C THR A 283 -4.57 -61.85 42.70
N VAL A 284 -5.81 -61.50 42.25
CA VAL A 284 -7.11 -61.55 42.97
C VAL A 284 -7.11 -61.19 44.50
N PRO A 285 -8.12 -60.50 45.13
CA PRO A 285 -9.30 -59.77 44.58
C PRO A 285 -9.93 -58.58 45.39
N VAL A 286 -11.10 -58.09 44.89
CA VAL A 286 -12.37 -57.73 45.65
C VAL A 286 -12.43 -56.35 46.36
N HIS A 287 -13.46 -55.49 46.32
CA HIS A 287 -14.82 -55.44 45.70
C HIS A 287 -15.39 -53.99 45.75
N HIS A 288 -16.33 -53.70 44.82
CA HIS A 288 -17.60 -52.91 44.91
C HIS A 288 -17.61 -51.45 45.46
N ALA A 289 -18.40 -50.48 44.98
CA ALA A 289 -19.73 -50.48 44.33
C ALA A 289 -19.93 -49.17 43.50
N VAL A 290 -20.51 -49.20 42.29
CA VAL A 290 -21.93 -48.92 41.91
C VAL A 290 -22.37 -47.42 41.93
N VAL A 291 -22.31 -46.80 40.73
CA VAL A 291 -23.29 -45.96 39.95
C VAL A 291 -24.69 -45.77 40.63
N PRO A 292 -25.50 -44.67 40.50
CA PRO A 292 -25.86 -44.06 39.20
C PRO A 292 -26.41 -42.61 39.09
N GLN A 293 -26.40 -42.16 37.82
CA GLN A 293 -27.31 -41.33 37.01
C GLN A 293 -28.33 -40.29 37.56
N ARG A 294 -28.39 -39.20 36.78
CA ARG A 294 -29.55 -38.44 36.24
C ARG A 294 -30.15 -37.27 37.05
N ALA A 295 -30.15 -36.12 36.35
CA ALA A 295 -31.32 -35.32 35.97
C ALA A 295 -31.51 -33.92 36.60
N LEU A 296 -31.77 -32.98 35.67
CA LEU A 296 -32.69 -31.83 35.72
C LEU A 296 -32.27 -30.46 36.29
N SER A 297 -32.63 -29.46 35.47
CA SER A 297 -33.18 -28.12 35.79
C SER A 297 -32.24 -26.91 35.93
N SER A 298 -32.49 -25.93 35.05
CA SER A 298 -32.34 -24.47 35.31
C SER A 298 -33.43 -24.02 36.31
N PRO A 299 -33.28 -22.95 37.13
CA PRO A 299 -33.24 -21.54 36.65
C PRO A 299 -32.51 -20.48 37.55
N THR A 300 -32.31 -19.28 36.98
CA THR A 300 -32.26 -17.90 37.56
C THR A 300 -31.64 -17.62 38.96
N THR A 301 -30.65 -16.70 39.06
CA THR A 301 -30.73 -15.34 39.69
C THR A 301 -29.35 -14.68 39.89
N ASP A 302 -29.38 -13.33 39.89
CA ASP A 302 -28.34 -12.30 40.06
C ASP A 302 -27.20 -12.54 41.06
N LEU A 303 -26.00 -12.01 40.80
CA LEU A 303 -25.21 -11.27 41.82
C LEU A 303 -24.01 -10.45 41.26
N LYS A 304 -24.20 -9.13 41.29
CA LYS A 304 -23.30 -7.98 41.60
C LYS A 304 -21.80 -7.94 41.24
N LEU A 305 -21.50 -6.84 40.54
CA LEU A 305 -20.25 -6.05 40.45
C LEU A 305 -19.39 -5.99 41.73
N GLY A 306 -18.07 -6.15 41.54
CA GLY A 306 -17.03 -5.65 42.44
C GLY A 306 -16.15 -4.60 41.76
N ARG A 307 -16.18 -3.36 42.26
CA ARG A 307 -15.18 -2.29 42.02
C ARG A 307 -13.98 -2.50 42.95
N CYS A 308 -12.77 -2.20 42.47
CA CYS A 308 -11.64 -1.81 43.33
C CYS A 308 -10.81 -0.68 42.70
N ASN A 309 -10.29 0.17 43.59
CA ASN A 309 -9.91 1.58 43.45
C ASN A 309 -8.59 1.90 42.73
N LEU A 310 -8.52 3.12 42.17
CA LEU A 310 -7.30 3.92 41.92
C LEU A 310 -6.96 4.78 43.16
N PRO A 311 -5.68 5.12 43.41
CA PRO A 311 -5.30 6.17 44.35
C PRO A 311 -5.17 7.55 43.66
N GLN A 312 -5.56 8.59 44.39
CA GLN A 312 -5.43 10.01 44.02
C GLN A 312 -4.07 10.58 44.41
N MET A 313 -3.60 11.58 43.66
CA MET A 313 -2.54 12.51 44.07
C MET A 313 -3.04 13.95 43.90
N HIS A 314 -3.01 14.69 45.01
CA HIS A 314 -3.50 16.05 45.19
C HIS A 314 -2.57 17.11 44.56
N ILE A 315 -3.19 18.18 44.09
CA ILE A 315 -2.60 19.44 43.63
C ILE A 315 -2.49 20.42 44.81
N ALA A 316 -1.38 21.14 44.87
CA ALA A 316 -1.30 22.52 45.32
C ALA A 316 -0.51 23.31 44.26
#